data_AF-A0A1V5WDZ4-F1
#
_entry.id   AF-A0A1V5WDZ4-F1
#
_cell.length_a   1.000
_cell.length_b   1.000
_cell.length_c   1.000
_cell.angle_alpha   90.00
_cell.angle_beta   90.00
_cell.angle_gamma   90.00
#
_symmetry.space_group_name_H-M   'P 1'
#
loop_
_entity.id
_entity.type
_entity.pdbx_description
1 polymer ?
#
loop_
_entity_poly.entity_id
_entity_poly.type
_entity_poly.pdbx_seq_one_letter_code
_entity_poly.pdbx_strand_id
1 'polypeptide(L)'
;MVYGSRCSHLPTAPQCSQWLREHWSIENRVFGVLDVTYGEDRNPARGISVALSQLRCISLNIMRRLGYRYVPDGHRAAAALPERGLAWLRSV
;
A
#
# COMPACT_ATOMS: atom_id res chain seq x y z
N MET A 1 -7.75 -12.00 10.73
CA MET A 1 -7.32 -11.82 12.13
C MET A 1 -7.64 -10.39 12.54
N VAL A 2 -8.59 -10.18 13.45
CA VAL A 2 -8.81 -8.86 14.06
C VAL A 2 -7.94 -8.83 15.31
N TYR A 3 -7.01 -7.88 15.37
CA TYR A 3 -6.23 -7.64 16.58
C TYR A 3 -7.20 -7.36 17.74
N GLY A 4 -7.18 -8.19 18.80
CA GLY A 4 -8.09 -8.06 19.93
C GLY A 4 -9.36 -8.93 19.91
N SER A 5 -9.57 -9.80 18.91
CA SER A 5 -10.60 -10.83 19.02
C SER A 5 -10.24 -11.79 20.16
N ARG A 6 -11.09 -11.87 21.19
CA ARG A 6 -10.98 -12.86 22.26
C ARG A 6 -11.23 -14.25 21.68
N CYS A 7 -10.19 -14.87 21.12
CA CYS A 7 -10.25 -16.29 20.79
C CYS A 7 -10.35 -17.08 22.11
N SER A 8 -11.34 -17.97 22.19
CA SER A 8 -11.55 -18.83 23.35
C SER A 8 -10.39 -19.81 23.60
N HIS A 9 -9.53 -20.00 22.60
CA HIS A 9 -8.33 -20.83 22.65
C HIS A 9 -7.13 -20.08 22.09
N LEU A 10 -5.97 -20.26 22.72
CA LEU A 10 -4.71 -19.73 22.21
C LEU A 10 -4.37 -20.37 20.85
N PRO A 11 -3.89 -19.59 19.87
CA PRO A 11 -3.48 -20.12 18.58
C PRO A 11 -2.29 -21.07 18.73
N THR A 12 -2.26 -22.11 17.90
CA THR A 12 -1.13 -23.03 17.81
C THR A 12 0.07 -22.35 17.15
N ALA A 13 1.28 -22.87 17.39
CA ALA A 13 2.50 -22.33 16.79
C ALA A 13 2.46 -22.29 15.23
N PRO A 14 1.92 -23.31 14.52
CA PRO A 14 1.74 -23.22 13.07
C PRO A 14 0.81 -22.09 12.63
N GLN A 15 -0.29 -21.87 13.35
CA GLN A 15 -1.23 -20.77 13.05
C GLN A 15 -0.56 -19.39 13.23
N CYS A 16 0.19 -19.20 14.32
CA CYS A 16 0.96 -17.98 14.53
C CYS A 16 1.96 -17.73 13.40
N SER A 17 2.67 -18.78 12.95
CA SER A 17 3.62 -18.67 11.85
C SER A 17 2.96 -18.30 10.53
N GLN A 18 1.78 -18.87 10.23
CA GLN A 18 1.01 -18.52 9.05
C GLN A 18 0.57 -17.05 9.09
N TRP A 19 -0.03 -16.61 10.19
CA TRP A 19 -0.50 -15.23 10.34
C TRP A 19 0.63 -14.21 10.24
N LEU A 20 1.79 -14.53 10.82
CA LEU A 20 2.96 -13.67 10.70
C LEU A 20 3.38 -13.49 9.23
N ARG A 21 3.38 -14.57 8.43
CA ARG A 21 3.69 -14.48 6.99
C ARG A 21 2.64 -13.69 6.21
N GLU A 22 1.36 -13.89 6.53
CA GLU A 22 0.26 -13.14 5.90
C GLU A 22 0.37 -11.64 6.22
N HIS A 23 0.67 -11.30 7.47
CA HIS A 23 0.89 -9.93 7.91
C HIS A 23 2.08 -9.29 7.19
N TRP A 24 3.25 -9.95 7.18
CA TRP A 24 4.42 -9.46 6.46
C TRP A 24 4.21 -9.37 4.94
N SER A 25 3.36 -10.23 4.36
CA SER A 25 2.98 -10.12 2.96
C SER A 25 2.24 -8.80 2.67
N ILE A 26 1.33 -8.40 3.56
CA ILE A 26 0.65 -7.10 3.46
C ILE A 26 1.65 -5.96 3.65
N GLU A 27 2.48 -6.05 4.69
CA GLU A 27 3.51 -5.06 5.01
C GLU A 27 4.42 -4.80 3.82
N ASN A 28 5.03 -5.86 3.27
CA ASN A 28 5.96 -5.76 2.15
C ASN A 28 5.28 -5.27 0.86
N ARG A 29 4.02 -5.66 0.62
CA ARG A 29 3.30 -5.30 -0.60
C ARG A 29 2.64 -3.93 -0.54
N VAL A 30 2.34 -3.40 0.62
CA VAL A 30 1.66 -2.10 0.75
C VAL A 30 2.60 -1.12 1.40
N PHE A 31 2.79 -1.24 2.72
CA PHE A 31 3.50 -0.25 3.54
C PHE A 31 4.97 -0.11 3.15
N GLY A 32 5.67 -1.20 2.86
CA GLY A 32 7.04 -1.16 2.36
C GLY A 32 7.15 -0.41 1.02
N VAL A 33 6.19 -0.59 0.11
CA VAL A 33 6.17 0.16 -1.17
C VAL A 33 5.83 1.63 -0.94
N LEU A 34 4.90 1.91 -0.02
CA LEU A 34 4.51 3.27 0.33
C LEU A 34 5.69 4.06 0.90
N ASP A 35 6.45 3.46 1.80
CA ASP A 35 7.63 4.11 2.38
C ASP A 35 8.71 4.36 1.33
N VAL A 36 9.16 3.31 0.61
CA VAL A 36 10.29 3.48 -0.33
C VAL A 36 9.95 4.32 -1.57
N THR A 37 8.69 4.35 -1.99
CA THR A 37 8.27 5.09 -3.20
C THR A 37 7.82 6.52 -2.88
N TYR A 38 7.13 6.72 -1.75
CA TYR A 38 6.48 7.99 -1.41
C TYR A 38 7.07 8.68 -0.18
N GLY A 39 8.09 8.07 0.45
CA GLY A 39 8.73 8.60 1.67
C GLY A 39 7.74 8.80 2.81
N GLU A 40 6.80 7.86 2.97
CA GLU A 40 5.67 8.01 3.90
C GLU A 40 6.13 8.29 5.33
N ASP A 41 7.14 7.57 5.84
CA ASP A 41 7.64 7.74 7.22
C ASP A 41 8.36 9.06 7.43
N ARG A 42 8.98 9.59 6.37
CA ARG A 42 9.71 10.85 6.38
C ARG A 42 8.79 12.07 6.25
N ASN A 43 7.51 11.88 5.95
CA ASN A 43 6.59 12.98 5.73
C ASN A 43 6.13 13.60 7.08
N PRO A 44 6.36 14.91 7.31
CA PRO A 44 5.99 15.57 8.56
C PRO A 44 4.48 15.86 8.69
N ALA A 45 3.67 15.61 7.66
CA ALA A 45 2.24 15.95 7.60
C ALA A 45 1.34 15.03 8.46
N ARG A 46 1.62 14.96 9.76
CA ARG A 46 0.94 14.07 10.72
C ARG A 46 -0.57 14.32 10.80
N GLY A 47 -1.00 15.58 10.69
CA GLY A 47 -2.41 15.98 10.75
C GLY A 47 -3.28 15.48 9.59
N ILE A 48 -2.67 15.11 8.46
CA ILE A 48 -3.38 14.58 7.28
C ILE A 48 -2.84 13.22 6.84
N SER A 49 -2.14 12.53 7.75
CA SER A 49 -1.44 11.27 7.47
C SER A 49 -2.35 10.19 6.89
N VAL A 50 -3.55 10.01 7.46
CA VAL A 50 -4.54 9.03 6.99
C VAL A 50 -5.00 9.33 5.56
N ALA A 51 -5.36 10.57 5.26
CA ALA A 51 -5.80 10.98 3.93
C ALA A 51 -4.69 10.80 2.88
N LEU A 52 -3.46 11.17 3.23
CA LEU A 52 -2.29 10.96 2.37
C LEU A 52 -2.02 9.48 2.12
N SER A 53 -2.10 8.63 3.14
CA SER A 53 -1.91 7.18 2.99
C SER A 53 -2.96 6.59 2.05
N GLN A 54 -4.23 7.00 2.16
CA GLN A 54 -5.29 6.58 1.24
C GLN A 54 -5.01 6.99 -0.20
N LEU A 55 -4.59 8.25 -0.44
CA LEU A 55 -4.23 8.73 -1.78
C LEU A 55 -3.06 7.96 -2.39
N ARG A 56 -2.04 7.62 -1.60
CA ARG A 56 -0.92 6.80 -2.06
C ARG A 56 -1.33 5.36 -2.35
N CYS A 57 -2.22 4.79 -1.53
CA CYS A 57 -2.80 3.47 -1.79
C CYS A 57 -3.60 3.45 -3.11
N ILE A 58 -4.41 4.48 -3.38
CA ILE A 58 -5.13 4.63 -4.65
C ILE A 58 -4.12 4.70 -5.80
N SER A 59 -3.10 5.54 -5.68
CA SER A 59 -2.04 5.68 -6.69
C SER A 59 -1.31 4.36 -6.96
N LEU A 60 -0.95 3.62 -5.91
CA LEU A 60 -0.33 2.29 -6.00
C LEU A 60 -1.24 1.29 -6.72
N ASN A 61 -2.53 1.27 -6.42
CA ASN A 61 -3.50 0.38 -7.05
C ASN A 61 -3.68 0.69 -8.54
N ILE A 62 -3.67 1.97 -8.95
CA ILE A 62 -3.67 2.35 -10.36
C ILE A 62 -2.45 1.78 -11.07
N MET A 63 -1.24 1.99 -10.54
CA MET A 63 -0.01 1.48 -11.17
C MET A 63 -0.02 -0.04 -11.31
N ARG A 64 -0.57 -0.75 -10.32
CA ARG A 64 -0.75 -2.21 -10.38
C ARG A 64 -1.77 -2.65 -11.42
N ARG A 65 -2.91 -1.98 -11.52
CA ARG A 65 -3.95 -2.28 -12.53
C ARG A 65 -3.45 -2.05 -13.95
N LEU A 66 -2.61 -1.03 -14.15
CA LEU A 66 -1.98 -0.74 -15.44
C LEU A 66 -0.84 -1.72 -15.79
N GLY A 67 -0.47 -2.63 -14.88
CA GLY A 67 0.52 -3.68 -15.14
C GLY A 67 1.98 -3.20 -15.09
N TYR A 68 2.28 -2.06 -14.48
CA TYR A 68 3.67 -1.63 -14.33
C TYR A 68 4.45 -2.60 -13.43
N ARG A 69 5.59 -3.09 -13.93
CA ARG A 69 6.50 -3.95 -13.15
C ARG A 69 7.08 -3.20 -11.95
N TYR A 70 7.41 -1.92 -12.12
CA TYR A 70 7.94 -1.04 -11.08
C TYR A 70 7.05 0.20 -10.92
N VAL A 71 6.62 0.47 -9.69
CA VAL A 71 5.73 1.62 -9.37
C VAL A 71 6.37 2.97 -9.74
N PRO A 72 7.69 3.21 -9.52
CA PRO A 72 8.34 4.44 -9.97
C PRO A 72 8.24 4.70 -11.49
N ASP A 73 8.18 3.65 -12.31
CA ASP A 73 8.06 3.79 -13.77
C ASP A 73 6.67 4.32 -14.15
N GLY A 74 5.63 3.81 -13.48
CA GLY A 74 4.27 4.31 -13.64
C GLY A 74 4.14 5.78 -13.23
N HIS A 75 4.81 6.18 -12.14
CA HIS A 75 4.89 7.60 -11.74
C HIS A 75 5.59 8.47 -12.78
N ARG A 76 6.72 8.02 -13.32
CA ARG A 76 7.42 8.76 -14.39
C ARG A 76 6.53 8.89 -15.64
N ALA A 77 5.78 7.86 -15.99
CA ALA A 77 4.83 7.91 -17.10
C ALA A 77 3.65 8.87 -16.84
N ALA A 78 3.11 8.90 -15.62
CA ALA A 78 2.08 9.86 -15.22
C ALA A 78 2.59 11.31 -15.25
N ALA A 79 3.81 11.54 -14.73
CA ALA A 79 4.42 12.86 -14.67
C ALA A 79 4.79 13.42 -16.05
N ALA A 80 5.20 12.55 -16.99
CA ALA A 80 5.52 12.95 -18.36
C ALA A 80 4.30 13.48 -19.13
N LEU A 81 3.09 12.99 -18.80
CA LEU A 81 1.83 13.40 -19.42
C LEU A 81 0.73 13.50 -18.33
N PRO A 82 0.64 14.64 -17.61
CA PRO A 82 -0.25 14.78 -16.46
C PRO A 82 -1.71 14.47 -16.77
N GLU A 83 -2.21 14.88 -17.93
CA GLU A 83 -3.59 14.58 -18.38
C GLU A 83 -3.86 13.08 -18.50
N ARG A 84 -2.85 12.32 -18.97
CA ARG A 84 -2.93 10.86 -19.04
C ARG A 84 -2.94 10.24 -17.65
N GLY A 85 -2.12 10.75 -16.74
CA GLY A 85 -2.11 10.32 -15.34
C GLY A 85 -3.47 10.56 -14.66
N LEU A 86 -4.05 11.74 -14.84
CA LEU A 86 -5.39 12.07 -14.33
C LEU A 86 -6.48 11.22 -14.97
N ALA A 87 -6.38 10.92 -16.27
CA ALA A 87 -7.33 10.04 -16.94
C ALA A 87 -7.38 8.62 -16.32
N TRP A 88 -6.29 8.14 -15.71
CA TRP A 88 -6.26 6.85 -15.02
C TRP A 88 -7.11 6.83 -13.74
N LEU A 89 -7.45 7.97 -13.15
CA LEU A 89 -8.38 8.01 -12.02
C LEU A 89 -9.78 7.48 -12.38
N ARG A 90 -10.15 7.54 -13.67
CA ARG A 90 -11.40 6.95 -14.18
C ARG A 90 -11.39 5.42 -14.20
N SER A 91 -10.23 4.80 -13.97
CA SER A 91 -10.06 3.34 -13.96
C SER A 91 -10.03 2.73 -12.55
N VAL A 92 -10.25 3.55 -11.52
CA VAL A 92 -10.25 3.15 -10.10
C VAL A 92 -11.62 2.66 -9.67
#